data_AF-A0A847VR65-F1
#
_entry.id   AF-A0A847VR65-F1
#
_cell.length_a   1.000
_cell.length_b   1.000
_cell.length_c   1.000
_cell.angle_alpha   90.00
_cell.angle_beta   90.00
_cell.angle_gamma   90.00
#
_symmetry.space_group_name_H-M   'P 1'
#
loop_
_entity.id
_entity.type
_entity.pdbx_description
1 polymer ?
#
loop_
_entity_poly.entity_id
_entity_poly.type
_entity_poly.pdbx_seq_one_letter_code
_entity_poly.pdbx_strand_id
1 'polypeptide(L)'
;MKVNFFEILSYTIALITLCPYVIVTYLPKSTIAASLFILMYLINPVYCVMVGIVASKDVKNNLVYIFLPAIIFIISYSIIFKSLEFGFIFYGFVYLIISTVTLLITLYIKKRKEELYS
;
A
#
# COMPACT_ATOMS: atom_id res chain seq x y z
N MET A 1 19.53 -5.04 -1.85
CA MET A 1 18.48 -5.95 -1.36
C MET A 1 17.51 -6.20 -2.50
N LYS A 2 17.47 -7.43 -3.02
CA LYS A 2 16.52 -7.86 -4.05
C LYS A 2 15.25 -8.28 -3.30
N VAL A 3 14.18 -7.52 -3.44
CA VAL A 3 12.89 -7.80 -2.80
C VAL A 3 12.07 -8.60 -3.81
N ASN A 4 11.55 -9.75 -3.40
CA ASN A 4 10.80 -10.62 -4.29
C ASN A 4 9.30 -10.27 -4.29
N PHE A 5 8.58 -10.61 -5.36
CA PHE A 5 7.13 -10.39 -5.45
C PHE A 5 6.38 -11.03 -4.27
N PHE A 6 6.71 -12.28 -3.92
CA PHE A 6 6.08 -13.01 -2.81
C PHE A 6 6.28 -12.32 -1.46
N GLU A 7 7.41 -11.64 -1.26
CA GLU A 7 7.67 -10.88 -0.04
C GLU A 7 6.75 -9.68 0.04
N ILE A 8 6.65 -8.88 -1.03
CA ILE A 8 5.74 -7.72 -1.07
C ILE A 8 4.29 -8.18 -0.93
N LEU A 9 3.91 -9.26 -1.60
CA LEU A 9 2.57 -9.84 -1.46
C LEU A 9 2.30 -10.24 0.00
N SER A 10 3.22 -10.93 0.64
CA SER A 10 3.12 -11.35 2.04
C SER A 10 3.00 -10.15 2.99
N TYR A 11 3.85 -9.13 2.85
CA TYR A 11 3.76 -7.91 3.66
C TYR A 11 2.45 -7.17 3.43
N THR A 12 1.98 -7.11 2.19
CA THR A 12 0.70 -6.44 1.87
C THR A 12 -0.47 -7.16 2.54
N ILE A 13 -0.53 -8.49 2.45
CA ILE A 13 -1.58 -9.28 3.11
C ILE A 13 -1.49 -9.13 4.64
N ALA A 14 -0.29 -9.20 5.22
CA ALA A 14 -0.12 -9.07 6.65
C ALA A 14 -0.59 -7.69 7.16
N LEU A 15 -0.14 -6.60 6.53
CA LEU A 15 -0.46 -5.24 6.97
C LEU A 15 -1.88 -4.80 6.61
N ILE A 16 -2.32 -5.08 5.38
CA ILE A 16 -3.58 -4.53 4.85
C ILE A 16 -4.76 -5.47 5.10
N THR A 17 -4.54 -6.77 5.29
CA THR A 17 -5.62 -7.73 5.56
C THR A 17 -5.62 -8.21 7.01
N LEU A 18 -4.48 -8.71 7.49
CA LEU A 18 -4.42 -9.39 8.79
C LEU A 18 -4.49 -8.40 9.96
N CYS A 19 -3.77 -7.27 9.92
CA CYS A 19 -3.87 -6.24 10.95
C CYS A 19 -5.31 -5.68 11.14
N PRO A 20 -6.04 -5.24 10.11
CA PRO A 20 -7.40 -4.74 10.32
C PRO A 20 -8.35 -5.86 10.76
N TYR A 21 -8.18 -7.09 10.28
CA TYR A 21 -8.94 -8.24 10.75
C TYR A 21 -8.75 -8.48 12.26
N VAL A 22 -7.52 -8.43 12.75
CA VAL A 22 -7.21 -8.55 14.18
C VAL A 22 -7.84 -7.38 14.96
N ILE A 23 -7.75 -6.15 14.44
CA ILE A 23 -8.38 -4.98 15.08
C ILE A 23 -9.87 -5.19 15.27
N VAL A 24 -10.61 -5.57 14.21
CA VAL A 24 -12.07 -5.69 14.32
C VAL A 24 -12.53 -6.88 15.17
N THR A 25 -11.69 -7.92 15.28
CA THR A 25 -12.03 -9.17 15.96
C THR A 25 -11.74 -9.11 17.46
N TYR A 26 -10.63 -8.46 17.84
CA TYR A 26 -10.11 -8.55 19.21
C TYR A 26 -10.13 -7.24 20.00
N LEU A 27 -10.24 -6.07 19.36
CA LEU A 27 -10.25 -4.80 20.10
C LEU A 27 -11.65 -4.41 20.60
N PRO A 28 -11.75 -3.71 21.74
CA PRO A 28 -12.99 -3.10 22.19
C PRO A 28 -13.59 -2.14 21.15
N LYS A 29 -14.93 -2.12 21.04
CA LYS A 29 -15.66 -1.26 20.09
C LYS A 29 -15.29 0.22 20.18
N SER A 30 -14.96 0.72 21.37
CA SER A 30 -14.52 2.10 21.60
C SER A 30 -13.18 2.44 20.93
N THR A 31 -12.32 1.45 20.70
CA THR A 31 -10.96 1.63 20.15
C THR A 31 -10.81 1.22 18.69
N ILE A 32 -11.75 0.45 18.13
CA ILE A 32 -11.69 -0.06 16.75
C ILE A 32 -11.56 1.08 15.75
N ALA A 33 -12.43 2.09 15.84
CA ALA A 33 -12.45 3.20 14.87
C ALA A 33 -11.13 3.98 14.86
N ALA A 34 -10.60 4.33 16.03
CA ALA A 34 -9.32 5.03 16.14
C ALA A 34 -8.13 4.18 15.62
N SER A 35 -8.15 2.88 15.89
CA SER A 35 -7.08 1.97 15.45
C SER A 35 -7.08 1.77 13.93
N LEU A 36 -8.26 1.56 13.34
CA LEU A 36 -8.41 1.49 11.89
C LEU A 36 -8.07 2.81 11.21
N PHE A 37 -8.38 3.95 11.84
CA PHE A 37 -7.99 5.26 11.33
C PHE A 37 -6.46 5.38 11.24
N ILE A 38 -5.72 5.04 12.29
CA ILE A 38 -4.25 5.07 12.23
C ILE A 38 -3.73 4.12 11.14
N LEU A 39 -4.30 2.92 11.05
CA LEU A 39 -3.88 1.94 10.06
C LEU A 39 -4.12 2.44 8.62
N MET A 40 -5.31 2.97 8.33
CA MET A 40 -5.72 3.40 7.00
C MET A 40 -5.08 4.71 6.53
N TYR A 41 -4.85 5.65 7.45
CA TYR A 41 -4.41 7.00 7.10
C TYR A 41 -2.92 7.26 7.38
N LEU A 42 -2.25 6.39 8.15
CA LEU A 42 -0.82 6.53 8.43
C LEU A 42 -0.04 5.32 7.95
N ILE A 43 -0.33 4.13 8.48
CA ILE A 43 0.49 2.94 8.23
C ILE A 43 0.40 2.48 6.77
N ASN A 44 -0.80 2.35 6.22
CA ASN A 44 -1.01 1.92 4.84
C ASN A 44 -0.43 2.92 3.81
N PRO A 45 -0.64 4.25 3.94
CA PRO A 45 0.00 5.23 3.07
C PRO A 45 1.53 5.17 3.11
N VAL A 46 2.13 5.03 4.31
CA VAL A 46 3.58 4.87 4.45
C VAL A 46 4.06 3.58 3.74
N TYR A 47 3.32 2.49 3.87
CA TYR A 47 3.61 1.26 3.13
C TYR A 47 3.53 1.45 1.61
N CYS A 48 2.52 2.17 1.10
CA CYS A 48 2.38 2.49 -0.32
C CYS A 48 3.58 3.29 -0.86
N VAL A 49 4.10 4.24 -0.08
CA VAL A 49 5.33 4.98 -0.41
C VAL A 49 6.51 4.00 -0.55
N MET A 50 6.69 3.09 0.42
CA MET A 50 7.77 2.09 0.34
C MET A 50 7.65 1.20 -0.90
N VAL A 51 6.43 0.74 -1.22
CA VAL A 51 6.15 -0.05 -2.42
C VAL A 51 6.51 0.74 -3.69
N GLY A 52 6.16 2.02 -3.77
CA GLY A 52 6.53 2.89 -4.89
C GLY A 52 8.05 3.02 -5.08
N ILE A 53 8.81 3.18 -3.99
CA ILE A 53 10.29 3.24 -4.00
C ILE A 53 10.89 1.89 -4.44
N VAL A 54 10.32 0.77 -4.00
CA VAL A 54 10.79 -0.56 -4.41
C VAL A 54 10.50 -0.81 -5.88
N ALA A 55 9.32 -0.41 -6.35
CA ALA A 55 8.91 -0.55 -7.75
C ALA A 55 9.78 0.29 -8.70
N SER A 56 10.26 1.47 -8.28
CA SER A 56 11.13 2.32 -9.11
C SER A 56 12.54 1.76 -9.32
N LYS A 57 12.96 0.73 -8.58
CA LYS A 57 14.30 0.12 -8.76
C LYS A 57 14.44 -0.58 -10.12
N ASP A 58 13.37 -1.24 -10.56
CA ASP A 58 13.27 -1.92 -11.85
C ASP A 58 11.81 -1.88 -12.32
N VAL A 59 11.45 -0.78 -12.99
CA VAL A 59 10.06 -0.48 -13.37
C VAL A 59 9.47 -1.59 -14.23
N LYS A 60 10.25 -2.15 -15.17
CA LYS A 60 9.76 -3.16 -16.13
C LYS A 60 9.26 -4.41 -15.40
N ASN A 61 9.97 -4.83 -14.37
CA ASN A 61 9.66 -6.06 -13.63
C ASN A 61 8.77 -5.81 -12.40
N ASN A 62 8.82 -4.62 -11.81
CA ASN A 62 8.22 -4.34 -10.50
C ASN A 62 6.99 -3.42 -10.57
N LEU A 63 6.55 -2.96 -11.76
CA LEU A 63 5.39 -2.08 -11.88
C LEU A 63 4.13 -2.69 -11.24
N VAL A 64 3.96 -4.02 -11.32
CA VAL A 64 2.81 -4.73 -10.73
C VAL A 64 2.69 -4.48 -9.23
N TYR A 65 3.78 -4.17 -8.54
CA TYR A 65 3.79 -4.03 -7.08
C TYR A 65 2.92 -2.86 -6.62
N ILE A 66 2.81 -1.78 -7.40
CA ILE A 66 2.02 -0.59 -7.04
C ILE A 66 0.51 -0.87 -7.00
N PHE A 67 0.05 -1.92 -7.68
CA PHE A 67 -1.35 -2.33 -7.68
C PHE A 67 -1.71 -3.22 -6.49
N LEU A 68 -0.73 -3.90 -5.87
CA LEU A 68 -0.98 -4.83 -4.77
C LEU A 68 -1.68 -4.16 -3.58
N PRO A 69 -1.21 -3.02 -3.04
CA PRO A 69 -1.86 -2.39 -1.89
C PRO A 69 -3.32 -2.00 -2.17
N ALA A 70 -3.59 -1.48 -3.37
CA ALA A 70 -4.92 -1.04 -3.77
C ALA A 70 -5.91 -2.20 -3.90
N ILE A 71 -5.53 -3.24 -4.65
CA ILE A 71 -6.40 -4.41 -4.90
C ILE A 71 -6.65 -5.17 -3.59
N ILE A 72 -5.59 -5.43 -2.82
CA ILE A 72 -5.70 -6.18 -1.56
C ILE A 72 -6.53 -5.38 -0.55
N PHE A 73 -6.37 -4.06 -0.48
CA PHE A 73 -7.20 -3.23 0.39
C PHE A 73 -8.69 -3.36 0.08
N ILE A 74 -9.07 -3.18 -1.20
CA ILE A 74 -10.48 -3.25 -1.62
C ILE A 74 -11.07 -4.62 -1.27
N ILE A 75 -10.39 -5.71 -1.65
CA ILE A 75 -10.86 -7.08 -1.38
C ILE A 75 -10.97 -7.32 0.14
N SER A 76 -9.93 -6.98 0.89
CA SER A 76 -9.86 -7.25 2.33
C SER A 76 -10.94 -6.52 3.10
N TYR A 77 -11.09 -5.22 2.87
CA TYR A 77 -12.07 -4.40 3.59
C TYR A 77 -13.50 -4.79 3.20
N SER A 78 -13.73 -5.16 1.94
CA SER A 78 -15.04 -5.67 1.52
C SER A 78 -15.43 -6.94 2.25
N ILE A 79 -14.46 -7.85 2.48
CA ILE A 79 -14.69 -9.10 3.24
C ILE A 79 -14.87 -8.80 4.74
N ILE A 80 -13.99 -7.99 5.33
CA ILE A 80 -13.99 -7.67 6.76
C ILE A 80 -15.29 -6.98 7.18
N PHE A 81 -15.73 -5.98 6.40
CA PHE A 81 -16.93 -5.19 6.69
C PHE A 81 -18.19 -5.74 6.03
N LYS A 82 -18.08 -6.81 5.23
CA LYS A 82 -19.17 -7.42 4.45
C LYS A 82 -19.94 -6.40 3.60
N SER A 83 -19.25 -5.37 3.11
CA SER A 83 -19.83 -4.25 2.38
C SER A 83 -18.81 -3.74 1.35
N LEU A 84 -19.22 -3.65 0.09
CA LEU A 84 -18.42 -3.02 -0.96
C LEU A 84 -18.87 -1.56 -1.08
N GLU A 85 -18.36 -0.72 -0.19
CA GLU A 85 -18.67 0.71 -0.20
C GLU A 85 -17.81 1.45 -1.22
N PHE A 86 -18.39 2.47 -1.87
CA PHE A 86 -17.64 3.38 -2.74
C PHE A 86 -16.46 4.03 -2.02
N GLY A 87 -16.56 4.23 -0.70
CA GLY A 87 -15.46 4.71 0.13
C GLY A 87 -14.23 3.80 0.06
N PHE A 88 -14.40 2.47 0.13
CA PHE A 88 -13.27 1.53 0.05
C PHE A 88 -12.61 1.51 -1.32
N ILE A 89 -13.42 1.60 -2.39
CA ILE A 89 -12.90 1.71 -3.76
C ILE A 89 -12.07 3.00 -3.91
N PHE A 90 -12.58 4.12 -3.39
CA PHE A 90 -11.87 5.39 -3.40
C PHE A 90 -10.53 5.32 -2.65
N TYR A 91 -10.50 4.69 -1.47
CA TYR A 91 -9.25 4.50 -0.72
C TYR A 91 -8.24 3.60 -1.45
N GLY A 92 -8.70 2.53 -2.10
CA GLY A 92 -7.84 1.71 -2.96
C GLY A 92 -7.20 2.56 -4.08
N PHE A 93 -7.98 3.45 -4.70
CA PHE A 93 -7.47 4.38 -5.71
C PHE A 93 -6.44 5.38 -5.14
N VAL A 94 -6.67 5.91 -3.93
CA VAL A 94 -5.70 6.77 -3.24
C VAL A 94 -4.38 6.04 -3.01
N TYR A 95 -4.40 4.78 -2.59
CA TYR A 95 -3.18 3.98 -2.39
C TYR A 95 -2.42 3.72 -3.69
N LEU A 96 -3.14 3.51 -4.81
CA LEU A 96 -2.54 3.41 -6.12
C LEU A 96 -1.87 4.73 -6.53
N ILE A 97 -2.53 5.87 -6.31
CA ILE A 97 -1.96 7.20 -6.58
C ILE A 97 -0.68 7.40 -5.78
N ILE A 98 -0.69 7.14 -4.47
CA ILE A 98 0.48 7.34 -3.60
C ILE A 98 1.67 6.52 -4.10
N SER A 99 1.44 5.24 -4.40
CA SER A 99 2.48 4.34 -4.89
C SER A 99 3.03 4.80 -6.26
N THR A 100 2.14 5.24 -7.15
CA THR A 100 2.50 5.73 -8.50
C THR A 100 3.28 7.04 -8.45
N VAL A 101 2.80 8.02 -7.69
CA VAL A 101 3.48 9.32 -7.50
C VAL A 101 4.87 9.11 -6.91
N THR A 102 4.98 8.24 -5.89
CA THR A 102 6.27 7.93 -5.28
C THR A 102 7.24 7.27 -6.27
N LEU A 103 6.74 6.33 -7.08
CA LEU A 103 7.53 5.71 -8.15
C LEU A 103 8.05 6.77 -9.12
N LEU A 104 7.19 7.67 -9.60
CA LEU A 104 7.55 8.72 -10.56
C LEU A 104 8.58 9.70 -9.97
N ILE A 105 8.38 10.15 -8.73
CA ILE A 105 9.33 11.04 -8.03
C ILE A 105 10.68 10.35 -7.88
N THR A 106 10.70 9.08 -7.49
CA THR A 106 11.96 8.34 -7.28
C THR A 106 12.72 8.15 -8.60
N LEU A 107 12.02 7.87 -9.70
CA LEU A 107 12.62 7.80 -11.04
C LEU A 107 13.18 9.16 -11.48
N TYR A 108 12.44 10.25 -11.24
CA TYR A 108 12.89 11.59 -11.56
C TYR A 108 14.18 11.94 -10.81
N ILE A 109 14.23 11.69 -9.50
CA ILE A 109 15.43 11.92 -8.68
C ILE A 109 16.62 11.08 -9.19
N LYS A 110 16.39 9.80 -9.52
CA LYS A 110 17.43 8.91 -10.04
C LYS A 110 18.01 9.43 -11.35
N LYS A 111 17.14 9.82 -12.30
CA LYS A 111 17.57 10.38 -13.59
C LYS A 111 18.36 11.68 -13.42
N ARG A 112 17.89 12.60 -12.57
CA ARG A 112 18.60 13.85 -12.28
C ARG A 112 19.98 13.61 -11.69
N LYS A 113 20.12 12.59 -10.84
CA LYS A 113 21.42 12.19 -10.29
C LYS A 113 22.34 11.67 -11.40
N GLU A 114 21.86 10.80 -12.28
CA GLU A 114 22.67 10.29 -13.39
C GLU A 114 23.16 11.42 -14.31
N GLU A 115 22.33 12.42 -14.61
CA GLU A 115 22.70 13.62 -15.40
C GLU A 115 23.75 14.52 -14.72
N LEU A 116 23.76 14.60 -13.38
CA LEU A 116 24.68 15.45 -12.62
C LEU A 116 26.09 14.87 -12.46
N TYR A 117 26.22 13.54 -12.60
CA TYR A 117 27.48 12.81 -12.41
C TYR A 117 28.02 12.16 -13.71
N SER A 118 27.39 12.42 -14.87
CA SER A 118 27.91 12.05 -16.20
C SER A 118 28.74 13.17 -16.79
#